data_AF-A0A1G2BRF4-F1
#
_entry.id   AF-A0A1G2BRF4-F1
#
_cell.length_a   1.000
_cell.length_b   1.000
_cell.length_c   1.000
_cell.angle_alpha   90.00
_cell.angle_beta   90.00
_cell.angle_gamma   90.00
#
_symmetry.space_group_name_H-M   'P 1'
#
loop_
_entity.id
_entity.type
_entity.pdbx_description
1 polymer ?
#
loop_
_entity_poly.entity_id
_entity_poly.type
_entity_poly.pdbx_seq_one_letter_code
_entity_poly.pdbx_strand_id
1 'polypeptide(L)'
;MITGTARGHWYFEATFPVKMLDKNGAVIGSHYAEAQGEWMTEEFVPFTSTLTFQAVSGEHGTLVLQKDNPSGLPENEDELRIPVIFN
;
A
#
# COMPACT_ATOMS: atom_id res chain seq x y z
N MET A 1 1.79 -7.01 9.75
CA MET A 1 0.39 -6.59 9.53
C MET A 1 0.37 -5.09 9.35
N ILE A 2 -0.34 -4.59 8.34
CA ILE A 2 -0.48 -3.18 8.03
C ILE A 2 -1.96 -2.86 8.19
N THR A 3 -2.26 -1.78 8.92
CA THR A 3 -3.61 -1.26 9.07
C THR A 3 -3.59 0.25 8.86
N GLY A 4 -4.70 0.79 8.35
CA GLY A 4 -4.82 2.21 8.09
C GLY A 4 -6.18 2.55 7.51
N THR A 5 -6.32 3.78 7.02
CA THR A 5 -7.52 4.24 6.33
C THR A 5 -7.14 4.91 5.03
N ALA A 6 -7.85 4.59 3.95
CA ALA A 6 -7.74 5.26 2.65
C ALA A 6 -9.13 5.74 2.22
N ARG A 7 -9.22 6.73 1.34
CA ARG A 7 -10.50 7.38 0.97
C ARG A 7 -10.74 7.39 -0.54
N GLY A 8 -12.01 7.45 -0.94
CA GLY A 8 -12.40 7.74 -2.31
C GLY A 8 -11.88 6.74 -3.32
N HIS A 9 -11.09 7.24 -4.28
CA HIS A 9 -10.59 6.51 -5.44
C HIS A 9 -9.31 5.70 -5.20
N TRP A 10 -8.90 5.50 -3.95
CA TRP A 10 -7.75 4.66 -3.64
C TRP A 10 -8.02 3.19 -3.93
N TYR A 11 -9.26 2.74 -3.69
CA TYR A 11 -9.69 1.37 -3.90
C TYR A 11 -10.20 1.13 -5.33
N PHE A 12 -9.87 -0.04 -5.86
CA PHE A 12 -10.56 -0.66 -6.99
C PHE A 12 -10.88 -2.11 -6.61
N GLU A 13 -12.12 -2.52 -6.83
CA GLU A 13 -12.63 -3.83 -6.36
C GLU A 13 -12.34 -4.08 -4.86
N ALA A 14 -12.55 -3.07 -4.02
CA ALA A 14 -12.27 -3.08 -2.58
C ALA A 14 -10.79 -3.25 -2.18
N THR A 15 -9.85 -3.18 -3.12
CA THR A 15 -8.43 -3.38 -2.83
C THR A 15 -7.54 -2.32 -3.43
N PHE A 16 -6.29 -2.25 -2.98
CA PHE A 16 -5.22 -1.51 -3.66
C PHE A 16 -3.84 -2.10 -3.39
N PRO A 17 -2.84 -1.93 -4.28
CA PRO A 17 -1.52 -2.52 -4.11
C PRO A 17 -0.70 -1.91 -2.97
N VAL A 18 0.03 -2.77 -2.26
CA VAL A 18 0.98 -2.41 -1.21
C VAL A 18 2.31 -3.09 -1.48
N LYS A 19 3.40 -2.33 -1.44
CA LYS A 19 4.77 -2.82 -1.70
C LYS A 19 5.71 -2.42 -0.58
N MET A 20 6.65 -3.30 -0.24
CA MET A 20 7.80 -2.97 0.58
C MET A 20 9.03 -2.88 -0.30
N LEU A 21 9.73 -1.75 -0.23
CA LEU A 21 11.01 -1.54 -0.87
C LEU A 21 12.14 -1.64 0.16
N ASP A 22 13.28 -2.19 -0.23
CA ASP A 22 14.51 -2.09 0.55
C ASP A 22 15.16 -0.69 0.42
N LYS A 23 16.30 -0.48 1.09
CA LYS A 23 17.09 0.76 1.00
C LYS A 23 17.57 1.12 -0.41
N ASN A 24 17.63 0.16 -1.32
CA ASN A 24 18.05 0.36 -2.71
C ASN A 24 16.85 0.60 -3.65
N GLY A 25 15.63 0.58 -3.12
CA GLY A 25 14.40 0.71 -3.90
C GLY A 25 13.93 -0.59 -4.55
N ALA A 26 14.53 -1.74 -4.23
CA ALA A 26 14.10 -3.04 -4.74
C ALA A 26 12.86 -3.53 -4.00
N VAL A 27 11.87 -4.06 -4.72
CA VAL A 27 10.66 -4.64 -4.11
C VAL A 27 11.04 -5.95 -3.41
N ILE A 28 10.88 -5.98 -2.09
CA ILE A 28 11.15 -7.17 -1.24
C ILE A 28 9.88 -7.85 -0.74
N GLY A 29 8.72 -7.21 -0.95
CA GLY A 29 7.41 -7.79 -0.69
C GLY A 29 6.31 -7.00 -1.40
N SER A 30 5.27 -7.71 -1.85
CA SER A 30 4.09 -7.09 -2.45
C SER A 30 2.83 -7.84 -2.06
N HIS A 31 1.76 -7.12 -1.74
CA HIS A 31 0.44 -7.69 -1.51
C HIS A 31 -0.64 -6.64 -1.78
N TYR A 32 -1.89 -6.97 -1.49
CA TYR A 32 -3.00 -6.04 -1.58
C TYR A 32 -3.46 -5.65 -0.17
N ALA A 33 -3.88 -4.40 -0.03
CA ALA A 33 -4.69 -3.95 1.09
C ALA A 33 -6.16 -4.11 0.74
N GLU A 34 -6.94 -4.66 1.65
CA GLU A 34 -8.37 -4.92 1.49
C GLU A 34 -9.18 -3.98 2.38
N ALA A 35 -10.18 -3.31 1.82
CA ALA A 35 -11.13 -2.48 2.54
C ALA A 35 -11.92 -3.33 3.56
N GLN A 36 -12.21 -2.74 4.72
CA GLN A 36 -12.96 -3.39 5.81
C GLN A 36 -14.40 -2.86 5.91
N GLY A 37 -14.93 -2.32 4.81
CA GLY A 37 -16.26 -1.73 4.76
C GLY A 37 -16.61 -1.27 3.33
N GLU A 38 -17.70 -0.50 3.21
CA GLU A 38 -18.13 0.09 1.95
C GLU A 38 -17.05 1.02 1.39
N TRP A 39 -16.46 0.65 0.25
CA TRP A 39 -15.31 1.32 -0.35
C TRP A 39 -15.69 2.32 -1.44
N MET A 40 -16.91 2.25 -1.99
CA MET A 40 -17.42 3.20 -2.99
C MET A 40 -17.93 4.49 -2.33
N THR A 41 -17.06 5.13 -1.54
CA THR A 41 -17.36 6.36 -0.79
C THR A 41 -16.17 7.31 -0.80
N GLU A 42 -16.44 8.60 -0.71
CA GLU A 42 -15.41 9.65 -0.57
C GLU A 42 -14.84 9.72 0.86
N GLU A 43 -15.49 9.05 1.81
CA GLU A 43 -15.07 8.97 3.20
C GLU A 43 -13.85 8.07 3.42
N PHE A 44 -13.22 8.18 4.58
CA PHE A 44 -12.13 7.29 4.97
C PHE A 44 -12.66 5.90 5.32
N VAL A 45 -12.14 4.89 4.63
CA VAL A 45 -12.46 3.47 4.81
C VAL A 45 -11.24 2.76 5.36
N PRO A 46 -11.37 1.99 6.46
CA PRO A 46 -10.28 1.20 7.00
C PRO A 46 -9.83 0.11 6.04
N PHE A 47 -8.53 -0.19 6.01
CA PHE A 47 -7.97 -1.32 5.29
C PHE A 47 -7.05 -2.15 6.17
N THR A 48 -6.85 -3.41 5.76
CA THR A 48 -5.81 -4.27 6.30
C THR A 48 -5.00 -4.93 5.20
N SER A 49 -3.72 -5.22 5.46
CA SER A 49 -2.88 -6.02 4.58
C SER A 49 -1.87 -6.85 5.39
N THR A 50 -1.62 -8.07 4.95
CA THR A 50 -0.55 -8.92 5.51
C THR A 50 0.55 -9.07 4.49
N LEU A 51 1.61 -8.28 4.67
CA LEU A 51 2.79 -8.33 3.82
C LEU A 51 3.88 -9.21 4.46
N THR A 52 4.34 -10.22 3.72
CA THR A 52 5.43 -11.10 4.13
C THR A 52 6.66 -10.82 3.27
N PHE A 53 7.79 -10.53 3.90
CA PHE A 53 9.06 -10.26 3.23
C PHE A 53 10.23 -10.66 4.15
N GLN A 54 11.40 -10.86 3.56
CA GLN A 54 12.63 -11.03 4.32
C GLN A 54 13.30 -9.67 4.50
N ALA A 55 13.68 -9.36 5.74
CA ALA A 55 14.38 -8.13 6.08
C ALA A 55 15.49 -8.43 7.09
N VAL A 56 16.53 -7.61 7.05
CA VAL A 56 17.60 -7.60 8.05
C VAL A 56 17.21 -6.61 9.13
N SER A 57 17.20 -7.05 10.39
CA SER A 57 16.90 -6.17 11.53
C SER A 57 17.89 -5.00 11.59
N GLY A 58 17.37 -3.79 11.80
CA GLY A 58 18.15 -2.54 11.79
C GLY A 58 18.32 -1.90 10.41
N GLU A 59 17.95 -2.57 9.31
CA GLU A 59 17.84 -1.92 8.00
C GLU A 59 16.55 -1.11 7.89
N HIS A 60 16.50 -0.24 6.89
CA HIS A 60 15.34 0.57 6.56
C HIS A 60 14.80 0.23 5.17
N GLY A 61 13.54 0.57 4.97
CA GLY A 61 12.84 0.40 3.72
C GLY A 61 11.78 1.48 3.51
N THR A 62 11.01 1.32 2.45
CA THR A 62 9.87 2.19 2.15
C THR A 62 8.64 1.34 1.92
N LEU A 63 7.61 1.54 2.74
CA LEU A 63 6.27 1.04 2.47
C LEU A 63 5.62 1.96 1.45
N VAL A 64 5.17 1.40 0.33
CA VAL A 64 4.47 2.12 -0.74
C VAL A 64 3.03 1.63 -0.78
N LEU A 65 2.10 2.54 -0.54
CA LEU A 65 0.68 2.34 -0.83
C LEU A 65 0.42 2.96 -2.20
N GLN A 66 -0.02 2.16 -3.16
CA GLN A 66 -0.28 2.63 -4.51
C GLN A 66 -1.78 2.72 -4.73
N LYS A 67 -2.27 3.85 -5.23
CA LYS A 67 -3.66 3.95 -5.71
C LYS A 67 -3.83 3.00 -6.88
N ASP A 68 -4.89 2.20 -6.88
CA ASP A 68 -5.13 1.33 -8.01
C ASP A 68 -5.51 2.15 -9.24
N ASN A 69 -4.88 1.83 -10.38
CA ASN A 69 -5.04 2.56 -11.62
C ASN A 69 -5.29 1.60 -12.79
N PRO A 70 -6.53 1.11 -12.95
CA PRO A 70 -6.89 0.17 -14.02
C PRO A 70 -6.68 0.75 -15.42
N SER A 71 -6.70 2.08 -15.55
CA SER A 71 -6.51 2.77 -16.82
C SER A 71 -5.06 2.79 -17.30
N GLY A 72 -4.09 2.63 -16.38
CA GLY A 72 -2.65 2.78 -16.68
C GLY A 72 -2.23 4.20 -17.09
N LEU A 73 -3.10 5.20 -16.94
CA LEU A 73 -2.82 6.57 -17.32
C LEU A 73 -1.99 7.28 -16.22
N PRO A 74 -0.86 7.94 -16.55
CA PRO A 74 0.01 8.60 -15.56
C PRO A 74 -0.72 9.63 -14.68
N GLU A 75 -1.71 10.34 -15.21
CA GLU A 75 -2.51 11.32 -14.46
C GLU A 75 -3.35 10.72 -13.33
N ASN A 76 -3.58 9.40 -13.36
CA ASN A 76 -4.33 8.67 -12.34
C ASN A 76 -3.42 7.95 -11.33
N GLU A 77 -2.10 7.93 -11.57
CA GLU A 77 -1.13 7.38 -10.65
C GLU A 77 -1.02 8.26 -9.41
N ASP A 78 -1.13 7.64 -8.24
CA ASP A 78 -0.87 8.27 -6.96
C ASP A 78 -0.27 7.23 -6.03
N GLU A 79 0.67 7.65 -5.18
CA GLU A 79 1.29 6.77 -4.21
C GLU A 79 1.68 7.50 -2.93
N LEU A 80 1.55 6.80 -1.82
CA LEU A 80 2.03 7.25 -0.52
C LEU A 80 3.24 6.41 -0.14
N ARG A 81 4.38 7.10 0.07
CA ARG A 81 5.63 6.49 0.50
C ARG A 81 5.88 6.77 1.97
N ILE A 82 6.04 5.71 2.75
CA ILE A 82 6.22 5.76 4.19
C ILE A 82 7.58 5.09 4.52
N PRO A 83 8.57 5.86 5.01
CA PRO A 83 9.83 5.29 5.49
C PRO A 83 9.57 4.38 6.69
N VAL A 84 10.19 3.19 6.71
CA VAL A 84 10.07 2.22 7.81
C VAL A 84 11.44 1.70 8.21
N ILE A 85 11.60 1.38 9.50
CA ILE A 85 12.77 0.67 10.04
C ILE A 85 12.32 -0.75 10.39
N PHE A 86 13.09 -1.74 9.97
CA PHE A 86 12.84 -3.13 10.30
C PHE A 86 13.40 -3.43 11.69
N ASN A 87 12.55 -3.92 12.59
CA ASN A 87 12.94 -4.36 13.93
C ASN A 87 12.95 -5.88 14.00
#